data_AF-A0A350YXX0-F1
#
_entry.id   AF-A0A350YXX0-F1
#
_cell.length_a   1.000
_cell.length_b   1.000
_cell.length_c   1.000
_cell.angle_alpha   90.00
_cell.angle_beta   90.00
_cell.angle_gamma   90.00
#
_symmetry.space_group_name_H-M   'P 1'
#
loop_
_entity.id
_entity.type
_entity.pdbx_description
1 polymer ?
#
loop_
_entity_poly.entity_id
_entity_poly.type
_entity_poly.pdbx_seq_one_letter_code
_entity_poly.pdbx_strand_id
1 'polypeptide(L)'
;MKTLKYILLFILGVGLFSSCLIEDETNLDLNSEGPNLGGFELARTTFAAIADGEENIFDVKVKVFGPTWMDINSDVTLTIEADPASTAIAGTHYRIDNPTITLSPSQNLLGLFKVTMLTEGIETPLAKSPVLILRVKEASGANNVLNSGKTISITFNYACPSFLDGTYNVTMSRDGGAPVTWTETITKTGIGEYRTQR
;
A
#
# COMPACT_ATOMS: atom_id res chain seq x y z
N MET A 1 -7.44 -46.30 -61.73
CA MET A 1 -6.62 -46.08 -60.52
C MET A 1 -6.18 -44.63 -60.31
N LYS A 2 -5.92 -43.83 -61.36
CA LYS A 2 -5.48 -42.43 -61.20
C LYS A 2 -6.57 -41.53 -60.60
N THR A 3 -7.82 -41.68 -61.05
CA THR A 3 -9.00 -40.95 -60.54
C THR A 3 -9.31 -41.20 -59.07
N LEU A 4 -9.20 -42.45 -58.60
CA LEU A 4 -9.40 -42.79 -57.18
C LEU A 4 -8.34 -42.16 -56.26
N LYS A 5 -7.09 -42.03 -56.74
CA LYS A 5 -6.01 -41.36 -56.01
C LYS A 5 -6.30 -39.88 -55.81
N TYR A 6 -6.86 -39.20 -56.82
CA TYR A 6 -7.20 -37.78 -56.70
C TYR A 6 -8.40 -37.54 -55.77
N ILE A 7 -9.38 -38.44 -55.75
CA ILE A 7 -10.52 -38.36 -54.82
C ILE A 7 -10.05 -38.56 -53.37
N LEU A 8 -9.15 -39.52 -53.13
CA LEU A 8 -8.59 -39.76 -51.80
C LEU A 8 -7.73 -38.57 -51.31
N LEU A 9 -6.96 -37.94 -52.21
CA LEU A 9 -6.15 -36.77 -51.91
C LEU A 9 -7.01 -35.52 -51.61
N PHE A 10 -8.14 -35.38 -52.30
CA PHE A 10 -9.09 -34.29 -52.07
C PHE A 10 -9.78 -34.42 -50.71
N ILE A 11 -10.22 -35.62 -50.34
CA ILE A 11 -10.84 -35.89 -49.02
C ILE A 11 -9.84 -35.66 -47.87
N LEU A 12 -8.58 -36.06 -48.06
CA LEU A 12 -7.51 -35.82 -47.08
C LEU A 12 -7.18 -34.31 -46.96
N GLY A 13 -7.29 -33.55 -48.05
CA GLY A 13 -7.09 -32.10 -48.06
C GLY A 13 -8.20 -31.33 -47.33
N VAL A 14 -9.47 -31.75 -47.47
CA VAL A 14 -10.61 -31.10 -46.80
C VAL A 14 -10.63 -31.38 -45.29
N GLY A 15 -10.18 -32.56 -44.84
CA GLY A 15 -10.10 -32.92 -43.42
C GLY A 15 -9.00 -32.20 -42.63
N LEU A 16 -8.02 -31.57 -43.29
CA LEU A 16 -6.97 -30.78 -42.63
C LEU A 16 -7.41 -29.34 -42.31
N PHE A 17 -8.49 -28.85 -42.93
CA PHE A 17 -9.04 -27.51 -42.63
C PHE A 17 -10.02 -27.49 -41.46
N SER A 18 -10.56 -28.64 -41.04
CA SER A 18 -11.45 -28.73 -39.87
C SER A 18 -10.71 -28.73 -38.52
N SER A 19 -9.41 -29.04 -38.49
CA SER A 19 -8.61 -28.97 -37.26
C SER A 19 -8.18 -27.55 -36.87
N CYS A 20 -8.47 -26.54 -37.70
CA CYS A 20 -8.29 -25.12 -37.36
C CYS A 20 -9.63 -24.40 -37.14
N LEU A 21 -10.75 -25.13 -37.18
CA LEU A 21 -12.10 -24.66 -36.84
C LEU A 21 -12.62 -25.32 -35.54
N ILE A 22 -11.73 -25.90 -34.74
CA ILE A 22 -12.00 -26.00 -33.32
C ILE A 22 -11.84 -24.58 -32.82
N GLU A 23 -12.96 -23.87 -32.80
CA GLU A 23 -13.14 -22.63 -32.06
C GLU A 23 -12.59 -22.86 -30.65
N ASP A 24 -11.35 -22.45 -30.42
CA ASP A 24 -10.69 -22.42 -29.12
C ASP A 24 -11.27 -21.26 -28.25
N GLU A 25 -12.54 -20.92 -28.49
CA GLU A 25 -13.34 -19.91 -27.78
C GLU A 25 -13.52 -20.34 -26.31
N THR A 26 -13.52 -21.65 -26.05
CA THR A 26 -13.82 -22.19 -24.71
C THR A 26 -12.81 -21.84 -23.62
N ASN A 27 -11.55 -21.50 -23.95
CA ASN A 27 -10.56 -21.10 -22.94
C ASN A 27 -10.39 -19.59 -22.79
N LEU A 28 -10.70 -18.81 -23.83
CA LEU A 28 -10.64 -17.34 -23.76
C LEU A 28 -11.92 -16.76 -23.13
N ASP A 29 -13.09 -17.36 -23.38
CA ASP A 29 -14.35 -16.92 -22.77
C ASP A 29 -14.35 -17.07 -21.24
N LEU A 30 -13.71 -18.11 -20.71
CA LEU A 30 -13.60 -18.34 -19.26
C LEU A 30 -12.85 -17.23 -18.51
N ASN A 31 -11.98 -16.46 -19.18
CA ASN A 31 -11.30 -15.33 -18.53
C ASN A 31 -12.27 -14.17 -18.24
N SER A 32 -13.39 -14.09 -18.98
CA SER A 32 -14.43 -13.08 -18.77
C SER A 32 -15.43 -13.47 -17.66
N GLU A 33 -15.42 -14.73 -17.22
CA GLU A 33 -16.35 -15.27 -16.22
C GLU A 33 -15.81 -15.27 -14.79
N GLY A 34 -14.53 -14.90 -14.61
CA GLY A 34 -13.89 -14.88 -13.29
C GLY A 34 -14.47 -13.83 -12.33
N PRO A 35 -14.35 -14.05 -11.01
CA PRO A 35 -14.79 -13.06 -10.02
C PRO A 35 -13.93 -11.79 -10.08
N ASN A 36 -14.53 -10.66 -9.73
CA ASN A 36 -13.78 -9.46 -9.43
C ASN A 36 -13.20 -9.54 -8.02
N LEU A 37 -12.12 -8.81 -7.77
CA LEU A 37 -11.37 -8.86 -6.53
C LEU A 37 -11.30 -7.46 -5.90
N GLY A 38 -11.64 -7.39 -4.62
CA GLY A 38 -11.39 -6.23 -3.77
C GLY A 38 -10.05 -6.35 -3.05
N GLY A 39 -9.18 -5.35 -3.20
CA GLY A 39 -7.84 -5.43 -2.62
C GLY A 39 -7.06 -4.11 -2.63
N PHE A 40 -5.85 -4.19 -2.10
CA PHE A 40 -4.89 -3.09 -2.13
C PHE A 40 -4.33 -2.88 -3.54
N GLU A 41 -4.12 -1.61 -3.92
CA GLU A 41 -3.51 -1.28 -5.21
C GLU A 41 -2.03 -1.68 -5.27
N LEU A 42 -1.34 -1.55 -4.14
CA LEU A 42 0.09 -1.84 -3.99
C LEU A 42 0.30 -2.98 -3.00
N ALA A 43 1.36 -3.77 -3.22
CA ALA A 43 1.77 -4.83 -2.29
C ALA A 43 2.66 -4.30 -1.15
N ARG A 44 3.28 -3.12 -1.32
CA ARG A 44 4.19 -2.52 -0.33
C ARG A 44 4.10 -1.01 -0.34
N THR A 45 4.28 -0.40 0.83
CA THR A 45 4.47 1.05 0.98
C THR A 45 5.24 1.36 2.27
N THR A 46 5.63 2.61 2.44
CA THR A 46 6.33 3.11 3.63
C THR A 46 5.59 4.34 4.15
N PHE A 47 5.35 4.39 5.45
CA PHE A 47 4.92 5.60 6.14
C PHE A 47 6.09 6.19 6.88
N ALA A 48 6.28 7.49 6.76
CA ALA A 48 7.39 8.19 7.38
C ALA A 48 6.87 9.38 8.19
N ALA A 49 7.25 9.43 9.46
CA ALA A 49 6.90 10.50 10.38
C ALA A 49 8.04 10.73 11.37
N ILE A 50 8.10 11.93 11.95
CA ILE A 50 9.03 12.24 13.04
C ILE A 50 8.51 11.56 14.31
N ALA A 51 9.39 10.95 15.10
CA ALA A 51 9.02 10.36 16.39
C ALA A 51 8.87 11.45 17.48
N ASP A 52 7.86 12.31 17.36
CA ASP A 52 7.66 13.49 18.20
C ASP A 52 6.47 13.39 19.16
N GLY A 53 5.68 12.32 19.07
CA GLY A 53 4.47 12.12 19.88
C GLY A 53 3.18 12.37 19.14
N GLU A 54 3.23 12.92 17.92
CA GLU A 54 2.04 13.20 17.13
C GLU A 54 1.51 11.96 16.38
N GLU A 55 0.22 12.01 16.06
CA GLU A 55 -0.42 11.00 15.22
C GLU A 55 -0.42 11.42 13.75
N ASN A 56 -0.05 10.49 12.87
CA ASN A 56 0.08 10.75 11.44
C ASN A 56 -0.86 9.84 10.65
N ILE A 57 -1.82 10.41 9.92
CA ILE A 57 -2.82 9.65 9.15
C ILE A 57 -2.31 9.47 7.71
N PHE A 58 -2.26 8.23 7.25
CA PHE A 58 -1.88 7.87 5.90
C PHE A 58 -3.01 7.12 5.17
N ASP A 59 -3.12 7.40 3.88
CA ASP A 59 -4.07 6.73 3.00
C ASP A 59 -3.41 5.53 2.31
N VAL A 60 -4.07 4.37 2.42
CA VAL A 60 -3.77 3.15 1.67
C VAL A 60 -4.80 3.00 0.56
N LYS A 61 -4.34 2.99 -0.68
CA LYS A 61 -5.23 2.86 -1.84
C LYS A 61 -5.78 1.44 -1.96
N VAL A 62 -7.09 1.33 -2.10
CA VAL A 62 -7.81 0.09 -2.37
C VAL A 62 -8.68 0.25 -3.61
N LYS A 63 -8.94 -0.86 -4.30
CA LYS A 63 -9.76 -0.88 -5.50
C LYS A 63 -10.42 -2.23 -5.73
N VAL A 64 -11.48 -2.22 -6.53
CA VAL A 64 -11.99 -3.43 -7.19
C VAL A 64 -11.30 -3.58 -8.55
N PHE A 65 -10.88 -4.79 -8.90
CA PHE A 65 -10.28 -5.11 -10.19
C PHE A 65 -10.67 -6.52 -10.63
N GLY A 66 -10.78 -6.76 -11.93
CA GLY A 66 -11.19 -8.05 -12.48
C GLY A 66 -11.74 -7.91 -13.89
N PRO A 67 -12.31 -8.96 -14.49
CA PRO A 67 -12.76 -8.93 -15.87
C PRO A 67 -14.02 -8.07 -16.08
N THR A 68 -14.91 -8.00 -15.08
CA THR A 68 -16.25 -7.38 -15.19
C THR A 68 -16.46 -6.25 -14.18
N TRP A 69 -15.38 -5.64 -13.70
CA TRP A 69 -15.48 -4.62 -12.63
C TRP A 69 -16.27 -3.38 -13.07
N MET A 70 -16.28 -3.07 -14.37
CA MET A 70 -17.04 -1.95 -14.94
C MET A 70 -18.55 -2.19 -14.93
N ASP A 71 -19.00 -3.44 -14.82
CA ASP A 71 -20.42 -3.81 -14.78
C ASP A 71 -21.00 -3.76 -13.36
N ILE A 72 -20.16 -3.50 -12.35
CA ILE A 72 -20.56 -3.41 -10.96
C ILE A 72 -21.24 -2.06 -10.72
N ASN A 73 -22.57 -2.11 -10.52
CA ASN A 73 -23.42 -0.94 -10.32
C ASN A 73 -23.87 -0.73 -8.87
N SER A 74 -23.24 -1.43 -7.92
CA SER A 74 -23.56 -1.40 -6.49
C SER A 74 -22.30 -1.22 -5.66
N ASP A 75 -22.46 -0.64 -4.47
CA ASP A 75 -21.35 -0.46 -3.54
C ASP A 75 -20.71 -1.79 -3.12
N VAL A 76 -19.38 -1.76 -2.98
CA VAL A 76 -18.57 -2.87 -2.49
C VAL A 76 -17.96 -2.46 -1.16
N THR A 77 -18.19 -3.23 -0.11
CA THR A 77 -17.57 -2.97 1.20
C THR A 77 -16.44 -3.95 1.44
N LEU A 78 -15.25 -3.43 1.77
CA LEU A 78 -14.09 -4.22 2.17
C LEU A 78 -13.89 -4.10 3.67
N THR A 79 -13.75 -5.24 4.35
CA THR A 79 -13.32 -5.31 5.74
C THR A 79 -11.84 -5.65 5.79
N ILE A 80 -11.04 -4.78 6.38
CA ILE A 80 -9.58 -4.86 6.45
C ILE A 80 -9.16 -5.15 7.89
N GLU A 81 -8.20 -6.04 8.05
CA GLU A 81 -7.59 -6.36 9.34
C GLU A 81 -6.07 -6.48 9.22
N ALA A 82 -5.39 -6.36 10.37
CA ALA A 82 -3.97 -6.66 10.46
C ALA A 82 -3.75 -8.17 10.42
N ASP A 83 -2.79 -8.62 9.61
CA ASP A 83 -2.38 -10.00 9.56
C ASP A 83 -1.49 -10.33 10.79
N PRO A 84 -1.65 -11.50 11.43
CA PRO A 84 -0.83 -11.92 12.57
C PRO A 84 0.68 -11.96 12.31
N ALA A 85 1.12 -12.02 11.05
CA ALA A 85 2.52 -11.94 10.68
C ALA A 85 3.13 -10.52 10.80
N SER A 86 2.31 -9.51 11.13
CA SER A 86 2.78 -8.14 11.39
C SER A 86 3.75 -8.10 12.57
N THR A 87 4.81 -7.29 12.44
CA THR A 87 5.68 -6.96 13.57
C THR A 87 5.32 -5.62 14.21
N ALA A 88 4.52 -4.80 13.53
CA ALA A 88 3.88 -3.63 14.12
C ALA A 88 2.81 -4.06 15.14
N ILE A 89 2.60 -3.23 16.16
CA ILE A 89 1.79 -3.54 17.34
C ILE A 89 0.70 -2.48 17.41
N ALA A 90 -0.57 -2.90 17.47
CA ALA A 90 -1.69 -1.99 17.58
C ALA A 90 -1.62 -1.20 18.90
N GLY A 91 -1.91 0.10 18.86
CA GLY A 91 -1.82 1.00 20.02
C GLY A 91 -0.40 1.48 20.35
N THR A 92 0.64 0.84 19.82
CA THR A 92 2.04 1.31 19.95
C THR A 92 2.54 1.91 18.65
N HIS A 93 2.37 1.20 17.54
CA HIS A 93 2.88 1.60 16.24
C HIS A 93 1.78 2.17 15.32
N TYR A 94 0.55 1.66 15.46
CA TYR A 94 -0.56 2.08 14.62
C TYR A 94 -1.92 1.94 15.29
N ARG A 95 -2.92 2.61 14.72
CA ARG A 95 -4.34 2.44 15.02
C ARG A 95 -5.15 2.39 13.71
N ILE A 96 -6.21 1.59 13.73
CA ILE A 96 -7.24 1.54 12.67
C ILE A 96 -8.56 1.90 13.33
N ASP A 97 -9.06 3.09 13.02
CA ASP A 97 -10.31 3.59 13.62
C ASP A 97 -11.54 3.01 12.92
N ASN A 98 -11.45 2.79 11.60
CA ASN A 98 -12.52 2.25 10.78
C ASN A 98 -11.99 1.06 9.97
N PRO A 99 -12.26 -0.18 10.38
CA PRO A 99 -11.75 -1.37 9.68
C PRO A 99 -12.48 -1.65 8.37
N THR A 100 -13.53 -0.89 8.04
CA THR A 100 -14.33 -1.06 6.82
C THR A 100 -14.20 0.14 5.90
N ILE A 101 -14.19 -0.11 4.59
CA ILE A 101 -14.27 0.93 3.56
C ILE A 101 -15.27 0.54 2.47
N THR A 102 -16.12 1.49 2.08
CA THR A 102 -17.08 1.32 1.00
C THR A 102 -16.54 1.95 -0.28
N LEU A 103 -16.52 1.17 -1.35
CA LEU A 103 -16.10 1.55 -2.70
C LEU A 103 -17.36 1.69 -3.54
N SER A 104 -17.63 2.91 -4.01
CA SER A 104 -18.85 3.21 -4.78
C SER A 104 -18.57 3.23 -6.28
N PRO A 105 -19.52 2.81 -7.13
CA PRO A 105 -19.40 2.94 -8.59
C PRO A 105 -19.19 4.40 -9.04
N SER A 106 -19.78 5.37 -8.33
CA SER A 106 -19.60 6.80 -8.62
C SER A 106 -18.16 7.29 -8.41
N GLN A 107 -17.35 6.55 -7.66
CA GLN A 107 -15.92 6.79 -7.45
C GLN A 107 -15.05 5.76 -8.19
N ASN A 108 -15.59 5.11 -9.23
CA ASN A 108 -14.93 4.05 -10.00
C ASN A 108 -14.44 2.88 -9.13
N LEU A 109 -15.13 2.60 -8.01
CA LEU A 109 -14.76 1.55 -7.05
C LEU A 109 -13.32 1.70 -6.51
N LEU A 110 -12.86 2.95 -6.35
CA LEU A 110 -11.60 3.30 -5.73
C LEU A 110 -11.84 3.81 -4.30
N GLY A 111 -10.88 3.59 -3.40
CA GLY A 111 -10.96 4.03 -2.01
C GLY A 111 -9.61 4.33 -1.38
N LEU A 112 -9.66 5.17 -0.35
CA LEU A 112 -8.52 5.55 0.49
C LEU A 112 -8.77 5.05 1.91
N PHE A 113 -8.19 3.91 2.25
CA PHE A 113 -8.29 3.32 3.58
C PHE A 113 -7.29 3.98 4.52
N LYS A 114 -7.78 4.50 5.65
CA LYS A 114 -6.96 5.29 6.57
C LYS A 114 -6.28 4.43 7.62
N VAL A 115 -4.99 4.64 7.80
CA VAL A 115 -4.19 4.04 8.87
C VAL A 115 -3.48 5.15 9.63
N THR A 116 -3.65 5.16 10.94
CA THR A 116 -2.99 6.14 11.81
C THR A 116 -1.68 5.54 12.31
N MET A 117 -0.55 6.18 11.98
CA MET A 117 0.76 5.88 12.52
C MET A 117 0.93 6.63 13.84
N LEU A 118 1.26 5.89 14.90
CA LEU A 118 1.48 6.42 16.25
C LEU A 118 2.97 6.62 16.47
N THR A 119 3.35 7.77 17.02
CA THR A 119 4.76 8.12 17.27
C THR A 119 5.08 8.36 18.75
N GLU A 120 4.07 8.45 19.61
CA GLU A 120 4.22 8.56 21.05
C GLU A 120 4.98 7.36 21.64
N GLY A 121 5.99 7.65 22.46
CA GLY A 121 6.82 6.64 23.12
C GLY A 121 7.81 5.91 22.20
N ILE A 122 7.94 6.30 20.93
CA ILE A 122 8.91 5.71 20.00
C ILE A 122 10.29 6.36 20.19
N GLU A 123 11.23 5.60 20.72
CA GLU A 123 12.63 6.02 20.82
C GLU A 123 13.40 5.67 19.53
N THR A 124 14.02 6.69 18.93
CA THR A 124 14.78 6.55 17.68
C THR A 124 16.29 6.77 17.92
N PRO A 125 17.18 6.12 17.14
CA PRO A 125 16.90 5.23 16.02
C PRO A 125 16.45 3.83 16.47
N LEU A 126 15.50 3.25 15.74
CA LEU A 126 15.06 1.87 15.97
C LEU A 126 16.08 0.88 15.37
N ALA A 127 16.37 -0.20 16.09
CA ALA A 127 17.20 -1.29 15.58
C ALA A 127 16.57 -1.99 14.36
N LYS A 128 15.23 -2.04 14.31
CA LYS A 128 14.45 -2.57 13.19
C LYS A 128 13.12 -1.82 13.06
N SER A 129 12.79 -1.38 11.86
CA SER A 129 11.49 -0.77 11.56
C SER A 129 10.35 -1.77 11.73
N PRO A 130 9.25 -1.40 12.44
CA PRO A 130 8.04 -2.18 12.49
C PRO A 130 7.39 -2.29 11.12
N VAL A 131 6.80 -3.46 10.82
CA VAL A 131 6.08 -3.72 9.57
C VAL A 131 4.65 -4.13 9.91
N LEU A 132 3.68 -3.36 9.43
CA LEU A 132 2.27 -3.68 9.48
C LEU A 132 1.89 -4.40 8.18
N ILE A 133 1.31 -5.59 8.28
CA ILE A 133 0.76 -6.32 7.15
C ILE A 133 -0.76 -6.22 7.26
N LEU A 134 -1.41 -5.66 6.24
CA LEU A 134 -2.87 -5.61 6.16
C LEU A 134 -3.39 -6.59 5.13
N ARG A 135 -4.56 -7.17 5.40
CA ARG A 135 -5.29 -8.05 4.48
C ARG A 135 -6.76 -7.65 4.42
N VAL A 136 -7.38 -7.88 3.26
CA VAL A 136 -8.84 -7.82 3.14
C VAL A 136 -9.40 -9.14 3.67
N LYS A 137 -10.07 -9.08 4.82
CA LYS A 137 -10.74 -10.24 5.43
C LYS A 137 -11.94 -10.67 4.62
N GLU A 138 -12.75 -9.70 4.23
CA GLU A 138 -14.05 -9.91 3.58
C GLU A 138 -14.32 -8.80 2.56
N ALA A 139 -14.97 -9.18 1.46
CA ALA A 139 -15.59 -8.26 0.51
C ALA A 139 -17.08 -8.60 0.43
N SER A 140 -17.94 -7.59 0.51
CA SER A 140 -19.39 -7.76 0.48
C SER A 140 -20.07 -6.64 -0.34
N GLY A 141 -21.39 -6.76 -0.54
CA GLY A 141 -22.18 -5.81 -1.33
C GLY A 141 -22.50 -6.33 -2.73
N ALA A 142 -21.51 -6.37 -3.63
CA ALA A 142 -21.68 -6.91 -4.97
C ALA A 142 -21.43 -8.42 -5.02
N ASN A 143 -22.36 -9.19 -5.61
CA ASN A 143 -22.34 -10.66 -5.61
C ASN A 143 -21.13 -11.29 -6.34
N ASN A 144 -20.44 -10.55 -7.21
CA ASN A 144 -19.28 -11.03 -7.98
C ASN A 144 -17.94 -10.42 -7.53
N VAL A 145 -17.85 -9.95 -6.28
CA VAL A 145 -16.60 -9.43 -5.72
C VAL A 145 -16.16 -10.27 -4.55
N LEU A 146 -14.96 -10.84 -4.65
CA LEU A 146 -14.31 -11.61 -3.59
C LEU A 146 -13.18 -10.80 -2.97
N ASN A 147 -12.71 -11.21 -1.79
CA ASN A 147 -11.44 -10.69 -1.28
C ASN A 147 -10.31 -11.14 -2.22
N SER A 148 -9.34 -10.25 -2.46
CA SER A 148 -8.21 -10.59 -3.35
C SER A 148 -7.22 -11.60 -2.74
N GLY A 149 -7.29 -11.86 -1.43
CA GLY A 149 -6.29 -12.59 -0.66
C GLY A 149 -4.91 -11.92 -0.59
N LYS A 150 -4.68 -10.83 -1.32
CA LYS A 150 -3.40 -10.12 -1.36
C LYS A 150 -3.27 -9.19 -0.17
N THR A 151 -2.08 -9.20 0.42
CA THR A 151 -1.72 -8.30 1.52
C THR A 151 -0.97 -7.08 1.02
N ILE A 152 -1.01 -6.00 1.79
CA ILE A 152 -0.04 -4.90 1.70
C ILE A 152 0.89 -4.92 2.91
N SER A 153 2.19 -4.79 2.69
CA SER A 153 3.18 -4.57 3.75
C SER A 153 3.53 -3.09 3.85
N ILE A 154 3.32 -2.51 5.03
CA ILE A 154 3.56 -1.10 5.34
C ILE A 154 4.75 -1.06 6.30
N THR A 155 5.86 -0.45 5.87
CA THR A 155 7.00 -0.22 6.76
C THR A 155 6.87 1.13 7.46
N PHE A 156 6.99 1.16 8.78
CA PHE A 156 7.00 2.41 9.52
C PHE A 156 8.43 2.92 9.69
N ASN A 157 8.69 4.10 9.13
CA ASN A 157 9.97 4.77 9.20
C ASN A 157 9.87 5.98 10.15
N TYR A 158 10.43 5.82 11.34
CA TYR A 158 10.45 6.86 12.35
C TYR A 158 11.72 7.69 12.21
N ALA A 159 11.57 8.95 11.83
CA ALA A 159 12.67 9.90 11.78
C ALA A 159 13.00 10.41 13.19
N CYS A 160 14.29 10.61 13.47
CA CYS A 160 14.71 11.16 14.74
C CYS A 160 14.20 12.61 14.89
N PRO A 161 13.47 12.94 15.97
CA PRO A 161 13.28 14.33 16.32
C PRO A 161 14.65 14.98 16.56
N SER A 162 14.79 16.24 16.14
CA SER A 162 15.92 17.03 16.59
C SER A 162 15.69 17.43 18.05
N PHE A 163 16.73 17.33 18.87
CA PHE A 163 16.79 17.80 20.26
C PHE A 163 18.01 18.72 20.38
N LEU A 164 17.93 19.90 19.76
CA LEU A 164 19.01 20.89 19.81
C LEU A 164 18.79 21.93 20.90
N ASP A 165 17.69 21.85 21.64
CA ASP A 165 17.42 22.74 22.75
C ASP A 165 18.34 22.43 23.94
N GLY A 166 18.81 23.48 24.59
CA GLY A 166 19.76 23.37 25.69
C GLY A 166 20.64 24.60 25.82
N THR A 167 21.47 24.58 26.86
CA THR A 167 22.46 25.62 27.13
C THR A 167 23.84 25.11 26.73
N TYR A 168 24.50 25.85 25.84
CA TYR A 168 25.79 25.50 25.27
C TYR A 168 26.83 26.55 25.64
N ASN A 169 28.05 26.10 25.95
CA ASN A 169 29.21 26.99 26.02
C ASN A 169 29.83 27.06 24.63
N VAL A 170 29.67 28.22 23.96
CA VAL A 170 30.21 28.45 22.63
C VAL A 170 31.59 29.07 22.75
N THR A 171 32.56 28.49 22.05
CA THR A 171 33.91 29.05 21.92
C THR A 171 34.19 29.37 20.46
N MET A 172 34.37 30.66 20.15
CA MET A 172 34.79 31.10 18.84
C MET A 172 36.29 31.38 18.86
N SER A 173 37.03 30.66 18.01
CA SER A 173 38.46 30.90 17.79
C SER A 173 38.65 31.58 16.44
N ARG A 174 39.43 32.66 16.41
CA ARG A 174 39.84 33.34 15.18
C ARG A 174 41.35 33.14 15.00
N ASP A 175 41.79 32.87 13.77
CA ASP A 175 43.21 32.70 13.50
C ASP A 175 44.01 33.94 13.94
N GLY A 176 45.04 33.72 14.76
CA GLY A 176 45.86 34.77 15.40
C GLY A 176 45.17 35.61 16.50
N GLY A 177 43.94 35.28 16.92
CA GLY A 177 43.18 36.02 17.94
C GLY A 177 42.95 35.22 19.24
N ALA A 178 42.62 35.92 20.33
CA ALA A 178 42.19 35.28 21.57
C ALA A 178 40.79 34.64 21.38
N PRO A 179 40.54 33.45 21.95
CA PRO A 179 39.23 32.82 21.89
C PRO A 179 38.19 33.66 22.66
N VAL A 180 36.98 33.73 22.12
CA VAL A 180 35.82 34.37 22.76
C VAL A 180 34.84 33.29 23.18
N THR A 181 34.45 33.29 24.45
CA THR A 181 33.50 32.32 25.03
C THR A 181 32.21 33.01 25.47
N TRP A 182 31.06 32.39 25.21
CA TRP A 182 29.77 32.82 25.76
C TRP A 182 28.83 31.63 25.93
N THR A 183 27.78 31.86 26.70
CA THR A 183 26.68 30.90 26.86
C THR A 183 25.62 31.19 25.81
N GLU A 184 25.23 30.18 25.05
CA GLU A 184 24.11 30.24 24.10
C GLU A 184 22.99 29.34 24.62
N THR A 185 21.78 29.88 24.71
CA THR A 185 20.58 29.08 25.00
C THR A 185 19.83 28.86 23.70
N ILE A 186 19.68 27.61 23.32
CA ILE A 186 18.84 27.19 22.20
C ILE A 186 17.50 26.73 22.79
N THR A 187 16.42 27.40 22.42
CA THR A 187 15.06 27.08 22.85
C THR A 187 14.28 26.53 21.67
N LYS A 188 13.72 25.32 21.80
CA LYS A 188 12.81 24.77 20.82
C LYS A 188 11.52 25.61 20.78
N THR A 189 11.16 26.11 19.60
CA THR A 189 9.93 26.90 19.38
C THR A 189 8.87 26.15 18.59
N GLY A 190 9.25 25.06 17.94
CA GLY A 190 8.39 24.22 17.12
C GLY A 190 9.13 22.95 16.69
N ILE A 191 8.51 22.14 15.82
CA ILE A 191 9.15 20.92 15.30
C ILE A 191 10.31 21.31 14.38
N GLY A 192 11.55 20.99 14.78
CA GLY A 192 12.74 21.39 14.04
C GLY A 192 13.04 22.90 14.06
N GLU A 193 12.26 23.68 14.81
CA GLU A 193 12.42 25.12 14.92
C GLU A 193 13.06 25.49 16.25
N TYR A 194 14.10 26.30 16.19
CA TYR A 194 14.90 26.70 17.34
C TYR A 194 15.16 28.20 17.32
N ARG A 195 15.06 28.82 18.49
CA ARG A 195 15.50 30.20 18.73
C ARG A 195 16.76 30.18 19.57
N THR A 196 17.78 30.87 19.10
CA THR A 196 19.05 31.04 19.82
C THR A 196 19.02 32.36 20.58
N GLN A 197 19.52 32.35 21.82
CA GLN A 197 19.68 33.53 22.66
C GLN A 197 21.04 33.51 23.36
N ARG A 198 21.81 34.56 23.14
CA ARG A 198 23.08 34.84 23.81
C ARG A 198 22.90 35.68 25.07
#